data_AF-A0A963I389-F1
#
_entry.id   AF-A0A963I389-F1
#
_cell.length_a   1.000
_cell.length_b   1.000
_cell.length_c   1.000
_cell.angle_alpha   90.00
_cell.angle_beta   90.00
_cell.angle_gamma   90.00
#
_symmetry.space_group_name_H-M   'P 1'
#
loop_
_entity.id
_entity.type
_entity.pdbx_description
1 polymer ?
#
loop_
_entity_poly.entity_id
_entity_poly.type
_entity_poly.pdbx_seq_one_letter_code
_entity_poly.pdbx_strand_id
1 'polypeptide(L)'
;MAADMADSLDEELEMEIDDARMDALIDDSLDPEAPALDADLDRKTYFRELIRLQAELVNLQDWVVAKKLKVVALFEGRDAAGKGGVIKRITQRLNPRVCRVAALPAPSEREKSQWYFQRYVAHL
;
A
#
# COMPACT_ATOMS: atom_id res chain seq x y z
N MET A 1 -19.71 -16.44 0.61
CA MET A 1 -19.33 -15.02 0.44
C MET A 1 -18.27 -14.57 1.43
N ALA A 2 -18.54 -14.35 2.72
CA ALA A 2 -17.47 -13.95 3.66
C ALA A 2 -16.42 -15.06 3.90
N ALA A 3 -16.85 -16.32 3.92
CA ALA A 3 -15.95 -17.49 4.01
C ALA A 3 -15.15 -17.69 2.72
N ASP A 4 -15.78 -17.67 1.54
CA ASP A 4 -15.05 -17.75 0.25
C ASP A 4 -14.04 -16.62 0.06
N MET A 5 -14.35 -15.42 0.56
CA MET A 5 -13.40 -14.32 0.53
C MET A 5 -12.24 -14.58 1.48
N ALA A 6 -12.48 -15.06 2.70
CA ALA A 6 -11.41 -15.42 3.63
C ALA A 6 -10.51 -16.54 3.07
N ASP A 7 -11.08 -17.56 2.44
CA ASP A 7 -10.33 -18.66 1.82
C ASP A 7 -9.53 -18.16 0.60
N SER A 8 -10.12 -17.34 -0.27
CA SER A 8 -9.39 -16.73 -1.39
C SER A 8 -8.23 -15.82 -0.92
N LEU A 9 -8.36 -15.26 0.28
CA LEU A 9 -7.37 -14.39 0.88
C LEU A 9 -6.26 -15.16 1.57
N ASP A 10 -6.58 -16.31 2.17
CA ASP A 10 -5.59 -17.25 2.70
C ASP A 10 -4.81 -17.90 1.56
N GLU A 11 -5.45 -18.28 0.45
CA GLU A 11 -4.77 -18.80 -0.74
C GLU A 11 -3.86 -17.73 -1.40
N GLU A 12 -4.33 -16.49 -1.57
CA GLU A 12 -3.51 -15.40 -2.11
C GLU A 12 -2.31 -15.07 -1.20
N LEU A 13 -2.53 -15.15 0.12
CA LEU A 13 -1.49 -14.98 1.13
C LEU A 13 -0.48 -16.14 1.11
N GLU A 14 -0.94 -17.38 1.00
CA GLU A 14 -0.10 -18.57 0.87
C GLU A 14 0.75 -18.50 -0.40
N MET A 15 0.16 -18.11 -1.54
CA MET A 15 0.90 -17.92 -2.79
C MET A 15 1.95 -16.81 -2.70
N GLU A 16 1.64 -15.63 -2.14
CA GLU A 16 2.64 -14.57 -1.95
C GLU A 16 3.76 -14.98 -0.98
N ILE A 17 3.44 -15.79 0.04
CA ILE A 17 4.42 -16.34 0.99
C ILE A 17 5.30 -17.38 0.31
N ASP A 18 4.73 -18.27 -0.50
CA ASP A 18 5.44 -19.33 -1.20
C ASP A 18 6.36 -18.79 -2.30
N ASP A 19 5.91 -17.81 -3.09
CA ASP A 19 6.75 -17.13 -4.08
C ASP A 19 7.95 -16.44 -3.40
N ALA A 20 7.71 -15.79 -2.25
CA ALA A 20 8.78 -15.13 -1.50
C ALA A 20 9.73 -16.12 -0.80
N ARG A 21 9.25 -17.32 -0.42
CA ARG A 21 10.10 -18.43 0.03
C ARG A 21 10.93 -18.99 -1.12
N MET A 22 10.36 -19.08 -2.32
CA MET A 22 11.09 -19.50 -3.51
C MET A 22 12.22 -18.52 -3.84
N ASP A 23 11.95 -17.21 -3.80
CA ASP A 23 12.96 -16.17 -3.99
C ASP A 23 14.08 -16.27 -2.93
N ALA A 24 13.74 -16.51 -1.67
CA ALA A 24 14.72 -16.68 -0.60
C ALA A 24 15.54 -17.97 -0.77
N LEU A 25 14.94 -19.07 -1.23
CA LEU A 25 15.65 -20.32 -1.53
C LEU A 25 16.59 -20.17 -2.73
N ILE A 26 16.20 -19.35 -3.73
CA ILE A 26 17.07 -18.98 -4.85
C ILE A 26 18.26 -18.14 -4.34
N ASP A 27 18.03 -17.21 -3.43
CA ASP A 27 19.08 -16.37 -2.83
C ASP A 27 20.04 -17.17 -1.93
N ASP A 28 19.51 -18.10 -1.12
CA ASP A 28 20.27 -18.99 -0.22
C ASP A 28 21.12 -20.01 -1.01
N SER A 29 20.72 -20.33 -2.24
CA SER A 29 21.52 -21.16 -3.15
C SER A 29 22.74 -20.43 -3.75
N LEU A 30 22.83 -19.10 -3.58
CA LEU A 30 23.95 -18.28 -4.04
C LEU A 30 25.01 -18.01 -2.95
N ASP A 31 24.71 -18.16 -1.65
CA ASP A 31 25.67 -17.97 -0.56
C ASP A 31 25.38 -18.86 0.69
N PRO A 32 26.09 -20.00 0.87
CA PRO A 32 25.83 -20.97 1.95
C PRO A 32 26.25 -20.53 3.38
N GLU A 33 26.72 -19.30 3.56
CA GLU A 33 27.14 -18.72 4.85
C GLU A 33 26.21 -17.59 5.35
N ALA A 34 25.11 -17.31 4.64
CA ALA A 34 24.15 -16.30 5.09
C ALA A 34 23.45 -16.78 6.38
N PRO A 35 23.46 -15.99 7.48
CA PRO A 35 22.77 -16.39 8.70
C PRO A 35 21.27 -16.49 8.42
N ALA A 36 20.70 -17.67 8.66
CA ALA A 36 19.26 -17.91 8.63
C ALA A 36 18.58 -17.05 9.71
N LEU A 37 18.25 -15.82 9.33
CA LEU A 37 17.66 -14.82 10.20
C LEU A 37 16.24 -15.25 10.58
N ASP A 38 15.87 -14.97 11.82
CA ASP A 38 14.53 -15.06 12.44
C ASP A 38 13.42 -14.24 11.73
N ALA A 39 13.54 -13.99 10.42
CA ALA A 39 12.71 -13.12 9.60
C ALA A 39 11.37 -13.73 9.18
N ASP A 40 11.23 -15.06 9.22
CA ASP A 40 10.04 -15.76 8.72
C ASP A 40 8.82 -15.62 9.67
N LEU A 41 9.06 -15.42 10.97
CA LEU A 41 8.02 -15.14 11.97
C LEU A 41 7.50 -13.69 11.91
N ASP A 42 8.36 -12.74 11.53
CA ASP A 42 7.99 -11.32 11.37
C ASP A 42 7.12 -11.11 10.12
N ARG A 43 7.42 -11.82 9.04
CA ARG A 43 6.70 -11.68 7.76
C ARG A 43 5.25 -12.15 7.83
N LYS A 44 4.97 -13.32 8.44
CA LYS A 44 3.59 -13.80 8.64
C LYS A 44 2.77 -12.83 9.49
N THR A 45 3.39 -12.26 10.52
CA THR A 45 2.77 -11.26 11.39
C THR A 45 2.47 -9.97 10.62
N TYR A 46 3.43 -9.50 9.82
CA TYR A 46 3.26 -8.34 8.96
C TYR A 46 2.07 -8.49 8.01
N PHE A 47 1.98 -9.59 7.26
CA PHE A 47 0.90 -9.77 6.29
C PHE A 47 -0.47 -9.92 6.95
N ARG A 48 -0.54 -10.65 8.07
CA ARG A 48 -1.77 -10.75 8.87
C ARG A 48 -2.27 -9.36 9.30
N GLU A 49 -1.37 -8.54 9.85
CA GLU A 49 -1.72 -7.19 10.30
C GLU A 49 -2.04 -6.26 9.12
N LEU A 50 -1.33 -6.40 7.99
CA LEU A 50 -1.59 -5.64 6.78
C LEU A 50 -3.02 -5.89 6.27
N ILE A 51 -3.43 -7.16 6.16
CA ILE A 51 -4.78 -7.53 5.72
C ILE A 51 -5.83 -7.00 6.69
N ARG A 52 -5.60 -7.15 8.01
CA ARG A 52 -6.49 -6.63 9.05
C ARG A 52 -6.69 -5.12 8.92
N LEU A 53 -5.61 -4.36 8.79
CA LEU A 53 -5.65 -2.91 8.65
C LEU A 53 -6.28 -2.46 7.32
N GLN A 54 -6.05 -3.20 6.23
CA GLN A 54 -6.71 -2.93 4.95
C GLN A 54 -8.23 -3.14 5.03
N ALA A 55 -8.71 -4.14 5.76
CA ALA A 55 -10.13 -4.32 6.00
C ALA A 55 -10.73 -3.13 6.78
N GLU A 56 -10.03 -2.66 7.81
CA GLU A 56 -10.46 -1.47 8.56
C GLU A 56 -10.43 -0.19 7.70
N LEU A 57 -9.49 -0.07 6.77
CA LEU A 57 -9.48 1.04 5.80
C LEU A 57 -10.70 1.01 4.87
N VAL A 58 -11.20 -0.16 4.49
CA VAL A 58 -12.45 -0.29 3.72
C VAL A 58 -13.64 0.17 4.57
N ASN A 59 -13.73 -0.27 5.83
CA ASN A 59 -14.77 0.20 6.76
C ASN A 59 -14.74 1.72 6.92
N LEU A 60 -13.54 2.30 7.07
CA LEU A 60 -13.34 3.74 7.17
C LEU A 60 -13.80 4.46 5.89
N GLN A 61 -13.44 3.94 4.72
CA GLN A 61 -13.85 4.49 3.43
C GLN A 61 -15.38 4.54 3.32
N ASP A 62 -16.06 3.45 3.65
CA ASP A 62 -17.52 3.37 3.57
C ASP A 62 -18.18 4.34 4.54
N TRP A 63 -17.62 4.50 5.74
CA TRP A 63 -18.08 5.49 6.71
C TRP A 63 -17.89 6.94 6.21
N VAL A 64 -16.74 7.26 5.62
CA VAL A 64 -16.46 8.59 5.04
C VAL A 64 -17.46 8.91 3.94
N VAL A 65 -17.75 7.95 3.06
CA VAL A 65 -18.76 8.10 1.99
C VAL A 65 -20.15 8.32 2.57
N ALA A 66 -20.57 7.48 3.52
CA ALA A 66 -21.88 7.57 4.15
C ALA A 66 -22.09 8.91 4.88
N LYS A 67 -21.04 9.43 5.52
CA LYS A 67 -21.05 10.73 6.21
C LYS A 67 -20.77 11.93 5.30
N LYS A 68 -20.48 11.71 4.01
CA LYS A 68 -20.11 12.74 3.02
C LYS A 68 -18.92 13.59 3.48
N LEU A 69 -17.94 12.95 4.12
CA LEU A 69 -16.72 13.59 4.59
C LEU A 69 -15.65 13.58 3.50
N LYS A 70 -14.63 14.42 3.68
CA LYS A 70 -13.44 14.47 2.82
C LYS A 70 -12.20 14.20 3.67
N VAL A 71 -11.33 13.33 3.19
CA VAL A 71 -10.07 12.97 3.86
C VAL A 71 -8.93 13.18 2.86
N VAL A 72 -7.85 13.81 3.31
CA VAL A 72 -6.62 14.02 2.53
C VAL A 72 -5.46 13.49 3.37
N ALA A 73 -4.65 12.61 2.78
CA ALA A 73 -3.42 12.11 3.38
C ALA A 73 -2.22 12.60 2.56
N LEU A 74 -1.32 13.35 3.20
CA LEU A 74 -0.10 13.87 2.58
C LEU A 74 1.09 12.99 2.98
N PHE A 75 1.85 12.53 1.98
CA PHE A 75 3.02 11.68 2.18
C PHE A 75 4.29 12.43 1.77
N GLU A 76 5.08 12.84 2.77
CA GLU A 76 6.36 13.53 2.59
C GLU A 76 7.53 12.68 3.13
N GLY A 77 8.74 12.95 2.65
CA GLY A 77 9.94 12.24 3.11
C GLY A 77 11.06 12.25 2.08
N ARG A 78 12.22 11.72 2.47
CA ARG A 78 13.41 11.65 1.59
C ARG A 78 13.18 10.72 0.39
N ASP A 79 14.06 10.85 -0.60
CA ASP A 79 14.14 9.88 -1.69
C ASP A 79 14.47 8.49 -1.14
N ALA A 80 13.90 7.45 -1.76
CA ALA A 80 13.97 6.05 -1.33
C ALA A 80 13.39 5.73 0.08
N ALA A 81 12.70 6.66 0.75
CA ALA A 81 12.08 6.40 2.07
C ALA A 81 10.86 5.45 2.06
N GLY A 82 10.51 4.85 0.92
CA GLY A 82 9.41 3.88 0.83
C GLY A 82 7.99 4.47 0.71
N LYS A 83 7.85 5.79 0.46
CA LYS A 83 6.54 6.47 0.33
C LYS A 83 5.58 5.77 -0.65
N GLY A 84 6.09 5.39 -1.82
CA GLY A 84 5.30 4.71 -2.85
C GLY A 84 4.79 3.33 -2.42
N GLY A 85 5.60 2.60 -1.65
CA GLY A 85 5.21 1.30 -1.09
C GLY A 85 4.07 1.45 -0.07
N VAL A 86 4.18 2.43 0.83
CA VAL A 86 3.12 2.74 1.81
C VAL A 86 1.82 3.15 1.11
N ILE A 87 1.89 4.06 0.12
CA ILE A 87 0.71 4.46 -0.67
C ILE A 87 0.08 3.24 -1.34
N LYS A 88 0.89 2.40 -2.00
CA LYS A 88 0.42 1.17 -2.65
C LYS A 88 -0.32 0.26 -1.67
N ARG A 89 0.24 0.01 -0.48
CA ARG A 89 -0.38 -0.84 0.54
C ARG A 89 -1.69 -0.26 1.08
N ILE A 90 -1.80 1.06 1.23
CA ILE A 90 -3.05 1.70 1.65
C ILE A 90 -4.11 1.60 0.55
N THR A 91 -3.74 1.84 -0.71
CA THR A 91 -4.73 1.93 -1.81
C THR A 91 -5.10 0.60 -2.44
N GLN A 92 -4.33 -0.48 -2.20
CA GLN A 92 -4.49 -1.78 -2.88
C GLN A 92 -5.90 -2.38 -2.78
N ARG A 93 -6.61 -2.16 -1.67
CA ARG A 93 -7.96 -2.71 -1.43
C ARG A 93 -9.08 -1.65 -1.38
N LEU A 94 -8.74 -0.39 -1.65
CA LEU A 94 -9.71 0.71 -1.65
C LEU A 94 -10.34 0.89 -3.02
N ASN A 95 -11.58 1.39 -3.06
CA ASN A 95 -12.27 1.64 -4.31
C ASN A 95 -11.63 2.85 -5.02
N PRO A 96 -11.06 2.70 -6.24
CA PRO A 96 -10.35 3.78 -6.93
C PRO A 96 -11.27 4.94 -7.36
N ARG A 97 -12.60 4.74 -7.34
CA ARG A 97 -13.56 5.82 -7.60
C ARG A 97 -13.75 6.74 -6.39
N VAL A 98 -13.45 6.24 -5.19
CA VAL A 98 -13.59 6.96 -3.92
C VAL A 98 -12.23 7.49 -3.47
N CYS A 99 -11.23 6.61 -3.41
CA CYS A 99 -9.86 6.97 -3.05
C CYS A 99 -9.03 7.26 -4.32
N ARG A 100 -8.45 8.45 -4.40
CA ARG A 100 -7.63 8.88 -5.54
C ARG A 100 -6.23 9.25 -5.07
N VAL A 101 -5.23 8.81 -5.81
CA VAL A 101 -3.81 9.16 -5.58
C VAL A 101 -3.44 10.29 -6.53
N ALA A 102 -2.97 11.42 -5.99
CA ALA A 102 -2.44 12.53 -6.76
C ALA A 102 -0.91 12.50 -6.74
N ALA A 103 -0.30 12.18 -7.88
CA ALA A 103 1.14 12.25 -8.08
C ALA A 103 1.43 13.32 -9.14
N LEU A 104 1.73 14.54 -8.68
CA LEU A 104 1.99 15.69 -9.55
C LEU A 104 3.45 15.67 -10.03
N PRO A 105 3.71 15.74 -11.34
CA PRO A 105 5.07 15.93 -11.85
C PRO A 105 5.60 17.33 -11.54
N ALA A 106 6.85 17.59 -11.90
CA ALA A 106 7.43 18.92 -11.85
C ALA A 106 6.49 19.95 -12.54
N PRO A 107 6.35 21.17 -11.98
CA PRO A 107 5.42 22.16 -12.50
C PRO A 107 5.86 22.63 -13.90
N SER A 108 4.89 22.74 -14.80
CA SER A 108 5.05 23.36 -16.12
C SER A 108 5.30 24.87 -16.01
N GLU A 109 5.81 25.48 -17.09
CA GLU A 109 6.06 26.94 -17.13
C GLU A 109 4.82 27.77 -16.81
N ARG A 110 3.63 27.27 -17.21
CA ARG A 110 2.36 27.92 -16.88
C ARG A 110 1.98 27.76 -15.40
N GLU A 111 2.22 26.61 -14.80
CA GLU A 111 1.95 26.38 -13.37
C GLU A 111 2.89 27.20 -12.48
N LYS A 112 4.13 27.46 -12.93
CA LYS A 112 5.10 28.29 -12.21
C LYS A 112 4.66 29.76 -12.11
N SER A 113 3.89 30.26 -13.09
CA SER A 113 3.37 31.63 -13.08
C SER A 113 2.01 31.76 -12.37
N GLN A 114 1.40 30.63 -12.01
CA GLN A 114 0.15 30.57 -11.25
C GLN A 114 0.42 30.63 -9.74
N TRP A 115 -0.66 30.80 -8.97
CA TRP A 115 -0.57 30.66 -7.52
C TRP A 115 -0.16 29.24 -7.16
N TYR A 116 0.86 29.08 -6.31
CA TYR A 116 1.49 27.79 -5.98
C TYR A 116 0.48 26.69 -5.59
N PHE A 117 -0.53 27.03 -4.77
CA PHE A 117 -1.53 26.06 -4.31
C PHE A 117 -2.57 25.70 -5.37
N GLN A 118 -2.68 26.46 -6.45
CA GLN A 118 -3.72 26.30 -7.47
C GLN A 118 -3.68 24.90 -8.10
N ARG A 119 -2.48 24.35 -8.35
CA ARG A 119 -2.32 23.00 -8.91
C ARG A 119 -2.75 21.89 -7.96
N TYR A 120 -2.64 22.10 -6.64
CA TYR A 120 -2.99 21.10 -5.63
C TYR A 120 -4.49 21.10 -5.34
N VAL A 121 -5.12 22.28 -5.29
CA VAL A 121 -6.56 22.44 -5.05
C VAL A 121 -7.40 21.75 -6.13
N ALA A 122 -6.88 21.65 -7.36
CA ALA A 122 -7.54 20.92 -8.44
C ALA A 122 -7.75 19.42 -8.16
N HIS A 123 -7.11 18.87 -7.11
CA HIS A 123 -7.23 17.47 -6.71
C HIS A 123 -8.12 17.24 -5.46
N LEU A 124 -8.81 18.27 -4.94
CA LEU A 124 -9.63 18.22 -3.71
C LEU A 124 -11.16 18.11 -3.92
#